data_AF-A0A7X0C2X0-F1
#
_entry.id   AF-A0A7X0C2X0-F1
#
_cell.length_a   1.000
_cell.length_b   1.000
_cell.length_c   1.000
_cell.angle_alpha   90.00
_cell.angle_beta   90.00
_cell.angle_gamma   90.00
#
_symmetry.space_group_name_H-M   'P 1'
#
loop_
_entity.id
_entity.type
_entity.pdbx_description
1 polymer ?
#
loop_
_entity_poly.entity_id
_entity_poly.type
_entity_poly.pdbx_seq_one_letter_code
_entity_poly.pdbx_strand_id
1 'polypeptide(L)'
;MQLDSGHDELVAMFAWARDRALRWAHPGGTRGPVNVDERHPYGTGEGLYLPSYWAGYAHRSGFYARDFVHQAAGAHLLGLSEANLAMLRCFAASATEEHGHRPVWAFNFDGSYLSIDYRAPDEFVREVPAVFELVECVAALYRWTGDRAYVHDPALHDYCANAIALPATGQGTGIFEGTASYNELSGEPLAVAGDGIAAQYAAHLAMAELARARGDDGERFEALAAKLRRHYEQKWNGARGFTFDGRPVTGWGAENSWFMPLKGLRDDPAYLDYIDAQASGPKRPKNVEAWTYLPDVFFRHDRPQTAWRWMREIFHARIAQHVAGGLNGDYPEVSFTLVSQVVEGLLGVRPNAPENALTTVSRLPAEIGWVAVSGIPIGEGSVAVRHDGEHATTLTNLSHQVTYRWTARFPGGSDITRDVPPGATVTSERG
;
A
#
# COMPACT_ATOMS: atom_id res chain seq x y z
N MET A 1 15.17 7.41 -10.06
CA MET A 1 14.95 6.02 -10.49
C MET A 1 14.73 5.95 -12.01
N GLN A 2 15.32 4.96 -12.67
CA GLN A 2 15.22 4.74 -14.12
C GLN A 2 14.96 3.25 -14.40
N LEU A 3 14.08 2.96 -15.37
CA LEU A 3 13.83 1.59 -15.85
C LEU A 3 14.32 1.47 -17.29
N ASP A 4 14.96 0.34 -17.58
CA ASP A 4 15.33 -0.10 -18.92
C ASP A 4 14.87 -1.55 -19.12
N SER A 5 14.41 -1.89 -20.32
CA SER A 5 13.89 -3.22 -20.65
C SER A 5 13.79 -3.39 -22.17
N GLY A 6 13.81 -4.64 -22.63
CA GLY A 6 13.45 -4.98 -24.01
C GLY A 6 11.94 -4.94 -24.30
N HIS A 7 11.11 -4.53 -23.33
CA HIS A 7 9.64 -4.49 -23.44
C HIS A 7 9.10 -3.05 -23.43
N ASP A 8 8.81 -2.51 -24.62
CA ASP A 8 8.44 -1.09 -24.82
C ASP A 8 7.26 -0.62 -23.96
N GLU A 9 6.21 -1.44 -23.82
CA GLU A 9 5.03 -1.07 -23.02
C GLU A 9 5.36 -0.91 -21.52
N LEU A 10 6.29 -1.70 -20.99
CA LEU A 10 6.73 -1.59 -19.60
C LEU A 10 7.54 -0.30 -19.40
N VAL A 11 8.43 0.00 -20.35
CA VAL A 11 9.20 1.25 -20.36
C VAL A 11 8.27 2.46 -20.39
N ALA A 12 7.29 2.46 -21.30
CA ALA A 12 6.31 3.53 -21.42
C ALA A 12 5.42 3.66 -20.17
N MET A 13 4.99 2.54 -19.60
CA MET A 13 4.19 2.49 -18.37
C MET A 13 4.95 3.11 -17.21
N PHE A 14 6.18 2.66 -16.96
CA PHE A 14 6.97 3.16 -15.85
C PHE A 14 7.34 4.63 -16.00
N ALA A 15 7.72 5.07 -17.20
CA ALA A 15 8.01 6.48 -17.46
C ALA A 15 6.79 7.37 -17.19
N TRP A 16 5.61 6.99 -17.70
CA TRP A 16 4.36 7.71 -17.43
C TRP A 16 4.04 7.73 -15.94
N ALA A 17 4.10 6.57 -15.26
CA ALA A 17 3.74 6.43 -13.86
C ALA A 17 4.66 7.28 -12.97
N ARG A 18 5.98 7.19 -13.16
CA ARG A 18 6.98 8.02 -12.46
C ARG A 18 6.70 9.50 -12.64
N ASP A 19 6.56 9.95 -13.89
CA ASP A 19 6.40 11.38 -14.19
C ASP A 19 5.04 11.90 -13.71
N ARG A 20 4.00 11.06 -13.73
CA ARG A 20 2.69 11.43 -13.21
C ARG A 20 2.69 11.52 -11.69
N ALA A 21 3.25 10.53 -11.00
CA ALA A 21 3.32 10.48 -9.54
C ALA A 21 4.05 11.71 -8.97
N LEU A 22 5.20 12.08 -9.55
CA LEU A 22 5.98 13.24 -9.10
C LEU A 22 5.25 14.58 -9.28
N ARG A 23 4.25 14.68 -10.18
CA ARG A 23 3.44 15.90 -10.32
C ARG A 23 2.44 16.12 -9.19
N TRP A 24 2.17 15.09 -8.40
CA TRP A 24 1.28 15.19 -7.24
C TRP A 24 1.98 15.67 -5.97
N ALA A 25 3.31 15.77 -5.98
CA ALA A 25 4.08 16.20 -4.84
C ALA A 25 3.91 17.69 -4.53
N HIS A 26 3.74 17.99 -3.25
CA HIS A 26 3.75 19.33 -2.69
C HIS A 26 5.01 19.53 -1.85
N PRO A 27 5.94 20.41 -2.29
CA PRO A 27 7.05 20.83 -1.46
C PRO A 27 6.55 21.51 -0.18
N GLY A 28 7.21 21.24 0.94
CA GLY A 28 6.96 21.93 2.21
C GLY A 28 7.13 23.44 2.07
N GLY A 29 6.25 24.20 2.72
CA GLY A 29 6.22 25.66 2.66
C GLY A 29 5.48 26.23 1.46
N THR A 30 4.94 25.39 0.56
CA THR A 30 4.04 25.84 -0.52
C THR A 30 2.81 26.47 0.09
N ARG A 31 2.45 27.70 -0.31
CA ARG A 31 1.18 28.32 0.07
C ARG A 31 0.09 27.90 -0.91
N GLY A 32 -1.05 27.45 -0.39
CA GLY A 32 -2.17 27.05 -1.25
C GLY A 32 -3.49 26.97 -0.49
N PRO A 33 -4.60 26.75 -1.23
CA PRO A 33 -5.93 26.74 -0.66
C PRO A 33 -6.19 25.53 0.23
N VAL A 34 -7.03 25.70 1.24
CA VAL A 34 -7.53 24.63 2.11
C VAL A 34 -9.03 24.46 1.95
N ASN A 35 -9.53 23.25 2.24
CA ASN A 35 -10.92 22.84 2.09
C ASN A 35 -11.47 23.06 0.68
N VAL A 36 -10.65 22.81 -0.35
CA VAL A 36 -11.14 22.70 -1.71
C VAL A 36 -11.90 21.38 -1.82
N ASP A 37 -13.15 21.47 -2.23
CA ASP A 37 -14.04 20.33 -2.48
C ASP A 37 -15.13 20.70 -3.51
N GLU A 38 -16.06 19.78 -3.79
CA GLU A 38 -17.13 19.98 -4.77
C GLU A 38 -18.12 21.10 -4.39
N ARG A 39 -18.24 21.42 -3.10
CA ARG A 39 -19.08 22.48 -2.55
C ARG A 39 -18.31 23.80 -2.40
N HIS A 40 -17.00 23.72 -2.24
CA HIS A 40 -16.08 24.86 -2.09
C HIS A 40 -14.94 24.78 -3.12
N PRO A 41 -15.20 24.98 -4.43
CA PRO A 41 -14.20 24.76 -5.49
C PRO A 41 -13.00 25.71 -5.43
N TYR A 42 -13.07 26.77 -4.62
CA TYR A 42 -11.98 27.73 -4.39
C TYR A 42 -11.37 27.63 -2.97
N GLY A 43 -11.81 26.65 -2.17
CA GLY A 43 -11.43 26.52 -0.78
C GLY A 43 -12.14 27.53 0.14
N THR A 44 -11.85 27.41 1.44
CA THR A 44 -12.37 28.31 2.48
C THR A 44 -11.27 29.17 3.12
N GLY A 45 -10.04 29.07 2.63
CA GLY A 45 -8.87 29.77 3.15
C GLY A 45 -7.58 29.29 2.48
N GLU A 46 -6.44 29.66 3.05
CA GLU A 46 -5.12 29.23 2.61
C GLU A 46 -4.25 28.82 3.79
N GLY A 47 -3.34 27.87 3.57
CA GLY A 47 -2.39 27.36 4.55
C GLY A 47 -0.98 27.24 3.97
N LEU A 48 0.01 27.03 4.84
CA LEU A 48 1.36 26.61 4.43
C LEU A 48 1.41 25.09 4.46
N TYR A 49 1.67 24.49 3.30
CA TYR A 49 1.65 23.05 3.16
C TYR A 49 2.84 22.41 3.86
N LEU A 50 2.58 21.26 4.48
CA LEU A 50 3.58 20.28 4.85
C LEU A 50 4.16 19.64 3.58
N PRO A 51 5.38 19.07 3.63
CA PRO A 51 5.82 18.15 2.60
C PRO A 51 4.79 17.03 2.50
N SER A 52 4.15 16.90 1.35
CA SER A 52 3.00 16.01 1.15
C SER A 52 2.82 15.70 -0.33
N TYR A 53 1.82 14.91 -0.67
CA TYR A 53 1.37 14.72 -2.03
C TYR A 53 -0.13 14.44 -2.05
N TRP A 54 -0.75 14.65 -3.21
CA TRP A 54 -2.16 14.36 -3.42
C TRP A 54 -2.43 12.86 -3.25
N ALA A 55 -3.26 12.48 -2.28
CA ALA A 55 -3.68 11.11 -2.07
C ALA A 55 -5.20 11.07 -1.94
N GLY A 56 -5.91 10.90 -3.05
CA GLY A 56 -7.36 11.03 -3.14
C GLY A 56 -7.76 11.79 -4.41
N TYR A 57 -8.98 12.30 -4.45
CA TYR A 57 -9.47 13.03 -5.61
C TYR A 57 -8.66 14.29 -5.91
N ALA A 58 -8.13 14.40 -7.15
CA ALA A 58 -7.28 15.50 -7.60
C ALA A 58 -7.93 16.91 -7.55
N HIS A 59 -9.26 16.99 -7.41
CA HIS A 59 -9.98 18.26 -7.26
C HIS A 59 -10.22 18.65 -5.79
N ARG A 60 -9.77 17.87 -4.81
CA ARG A 60 -9.90 18.17 -3.38
C ARG A 60 -8.56 18.43 -2.73
N SER A 61 -8.41 19.48 -1.92
CA SER A 61 -7.10 19.93 -1.41
C SER A 61 -6.54 19.09 -0.26
N GLY A 62 -6.40 17.77 -0.41
CA GLY A 62 -5.96 16.93 0.70
C GLY A 62 -5.44 15.55 0.36
N PHE A 63 -5.08 14.84 1.42
CA PHE A 63 -4.63 13.46 1.39
C PHE A 63 -5.44 12.60 2.37
N TYR A 64 -5.81 11.41 1.89
CA TYR A 64 -6.78 10.49 2.46
C TYR A 64 -6.06 9.22 2.93
N ALA A 65 -6.47 8.67 4.07
CA ALA A 65 -5.77 7.57 4.73
C ALA A 65 -5.59 6.35 3.83
N ARG A 66 -6.67 5.89 3.18
CA ARG A 66 -6.68 4.74 2.25
C ARG A 66 -5.74 4.97 1.07
N ASP A 67 -5.94 6.06 0.34
CA ASP A 67 -5.13 6.41 -0.81
C ASP A 67 -3.65 6.54 -0.45
N PHE A 68 -3.35 7.17 0.69
CA PHE A 68 -2.00 7.35 1.17
C PHE A 68 -1.29 6.01 1.39
N VAL A 69 -1.92 5.05 2.09
CA VAL A 69 -1.26 3.77 2.41
C VAL A 69 -0.94 2.95 1.15
N HIS A 70 -1.71 3.09 0.08
CA HIS A 70 -1.44 2.41 -1.20
C HIS A 70 -0.43 3.15 -2.08
N GLN A 71 -0.23 4.44 -1.84
CA GLN A 71 0.74 5.26 -2.58
C GLN A 71 2.13 5.27 -1.93
N ALA A 72 2.22 5.06 -0.62
CA ALA A 72 3.41 5.31 0.19
C ALA A 72 4.68 4.59 -0.31
N ALA A 73 4.57 3.33 -0.75
CA ALA A 73 5.71 2.59 -1.30
C ALA A 73 6.22 3.22 -2.61
N GLY A 74 5.31 3.51 -3.54
CA GLY A 74 5.63 4.22 -4.77
C GLY A 74 6.24 5.61 -4.50
N ALA A 75 5.69 6.34 -3.54
CA ALA A 75 6.19 7.64 -3.12
C ALA A 75 7.61 7.57 -2.55
N HIS A 76 7.90 6.58 -1.70
CA HIS A 76 9.24 6.34 -1.17
C HIS A 76 10.25 6.08 -2.30
N LEU A 77 9.91 5.19 -3.25
CA LEU A 77 10.76 4.85 -4.39
C LEU A 77 11.08 6.06 -5.29
N LEU A 78 10.24 7.09 -5.25
CA LEU A 78 10.40 8.35 -5.97
C LEU A 78 11.08 9.45 -5.15
N GLY A 79 11.54 9.15 -3.93
CA GLY A 79 12.26 10.09 -3.07
C GLY A 79 11.35 10.98 -2.21
N LEU A 80 10.07 10.62 -2.03
CA LEU A 80 9.11 11.39 -1.23
C LEU A 80 9.01 10.89 0.23
N SER A 81 10.11 10.34 0.79
CA SER A 81 10.15 9.80 2.15
C SER A 81 9.79 10.83 3.23
N GLU A 82 10.20 12.09 3.05
CA GLU A 82 9.85 13.18 3.97
C GLU A 82 8.33 13.42 3.99
N ALA A 83 7.71 13.43 2.81
CA ALA A 83 6.26 13.57 2.67
C ALA A 83 5.52 12.39 3.32
N ASN A 84 6.00 11.16 3.09
CA ASN A 84 5.43 9.97 3.73
C ASN A 84 5.41 10.10 5.26
N LEU A 85 6.54 10.48 5.86
CA LEU A 85 6.64 10.61 7.32
C LEU A 85 5.76 11.75 7.86
N ALA A 86 5.68 12.88 7.15
CA ALA A 86 4.83 14.00 7.54
C ALA A 86 3.34 13.65 7.49
N MET A 87 2.89 13.02 6.40
CA MET A 87 1.49 12.59 6.24
C MET A 87 1.11 11.50 7.26
N LEU A 88 1.98 10.52 7.51
CA LEU A 88 1.75 9.51 8.56
C LEU A 88 1.61 10.12 9.95
N ARG A 89 2.44 11.11 10.28
CA ARG A 89 2.35 11.83 11.56
C ARG A 89 1.01 12.54 11.72
N CYS A 90 0.45 13.12 10.66
CA CYS A 90 -0.89 13.72 10.71
C CYS A 90 -1.94 12.68 11.11
N PHE A 91 -1.99 11.53 10.42
CA PHE A 91 -2.92 10.45 10.73
C PHE A 91 -2.75 9.95 12.17
N ALA A 92 -1.52 9.61 12.55
CA ALA A 92 -1.21 9.07 13.87
C ALA A 92 -1.54 10.03 15.00
N ALA A 93 -1.17 11.31 14.87
CA ALA A 93 -1.44 12.33 15.89
C ALA A 93 -2.93 12.62 16.08
N SER A 94 -3.76 12.38 15.05
CA SER A 94 -5.22 12.55 15.15
C SER A 94 -5.95 11.42 15.87
N ALA A 95 -5.32 10.26 16.04
CA ALA A 95 -5.90 9.09 16.70
C ALA A 95 -5.90 9.21 18.24
N THR A 96 -6.49 10.29 18.74
CA THR A 96 -6.60 10.63 20.16
C THR A 96 -7.73 9.87 20.85
N GLU A 97 -7.79 9.94 22.19
CA GLU A 97 -8.91 9.38 22.97
C GLU A 97 -10.26 9.98 22.54
N GLU A 98 -10.29 11.27 22.20
CA GLU A 98 -11.50 11.98 21.73
C GLU A 98 -12.06 11.35 20.44
N HIS A 99 -11.19 10.88 19.54
CA HIS A 99 -11.57 10.16 18.32
C HIS A 99 -11.71 8.64 18.53
N GLY A 100 -11.71 8.16 19.78
CA GLY A 100 -11.71 6.74 20.11
C GLY A 100 -10.53 5.99 19.52
N HIS A 101 -9.37 6.64 19.46
CA HIS A 101 -8.11 6.19 18.87
C HIS A 101 -8.18 5.83 17.37
N ARG A 102 -9.18 6.34 16.65
CA ARG A 102 -9.26 6.20 15.19
C ARG A 102 -8.69 7.46 14.54
N PRO A 103 -7.82 7.32 13.52
CA PRO A 103 -7.28 8.46 12.82
C PRO A 103 -8.38 9.16 12.02
N VAL A 104 -8.25 10.48 11.86
CA VAL A 104 -9.09 11.25 10.92
C VAL A 104 -8.83 10.77 9.50
N TRP A 105 -9.89 10.70 8.69
CA TRP A 105 -9.84 10.15 7.34
C TRP A 105 -8.98 10.93 6.35
N ALA A 106 -9.05 12.25 6.39
CA ALA A 106 -8.39 13.11 5.41
C ALA A 106 -7.94 14.44 6.02
N PHE A 107 -6.81 14.93 5.50
CA PHE A 107 -6.19 16.19 5.90
C PHE A 107 -5.98 17.07 4.69
N ASN A 108 -6.08 18.38 4.89
CA ASN A 108 -5.51 19.34 3.95
C ASN A 108 -3.98 19.22 3.92
N PHE A 109 -3.37 19.72 2.84
CA PHE A 109 -1.91 19.71 2.71
C PHE A 109 -1.16 20.51 3.80
N ASP A 110 -1.84 21.41 4.52
CA ASP A 110 -1.28 22.12 5.68
C ASP A 110 -1.37 21.34 7.00
N GLY A 111 -1.96 20.13 6.99
CA GLY A 111 -2.14 19.28 8.16
C GLY A 111 -3.39 19.59 8.98
N SER A 112 -4.26 20.52 8.55
CA SER A 112 -5.60 20.68 9.13
C SER A 112 -6.54 19.57 8.66
N TYR A 113 -7.59 19.25 9.43
CA TYR A 113 -8.59 18.28 9.01
C TYR A 113 -9.38 18.79 7.80
N LEU A 114 -9.57 17.92 6.81
CA LEU A 114 -10.33 18.28 5.61
C LEU A 114 -11.83 18.34 5.93
N SER A 115 -12.44 19.52 5.78
CA SER A 115 -13.78 19.78 6.33
C SER A 115 -14.93 19.01 5.66
N ILE A 116 -14.74 18.51 4.43
CA ILE A 116 -15.77 17.67 3.79
C ILE A 116 -15.96 16.34 4.52
N ASP A 117 -14.92 15.83 5.20
CA ASP A 117 -14.87 14.52 5.85
C ASP A 117 -14.81 14.60 7.39
N TYR A 118 -14.73 15.81 7.96
CA TYR A 118 -14.64 16.04 9.40
C TYR A 118 -15.58 17.17 9.84
N ARG A 119 -16.52 16.88 10.75
CA ARG A 119 -17.45 17.87 11.32
C ARG A 119 -17.25 18.06 12.81
N ALA A 120 -17.07 16.96 13.53
CA ALA A 120 -16.83 16.91 14.96
C ALA A 120 -16.13 15.60 15.35
N PRO A 121 -15.58 15.48 16.58
CA PRO A 121 -14.89 14.27 17.00
C PRO A 121 -15.74 13.00 17.02
N ASP A 122 -17.07 13.10 17.06
CA ASP A 122 -18.02 11.99 16.91
C ASP A 122 -18.57 11.82 15.48
N GLU A 123 -18.41 12.84 14.63
CA GLU A 123 -18.94 12.90 13.27
C GLU A 123 -17.84 13.20 12.24
N PHE A 124 -17.12 12.15 11.84
CA PHE A 124 -16.10 12.19 10.80
C PHE A 124 -16.03 10.86 10.05
N VAL A 125 -15.53 10.88 8.82
CA VAL A 125 -15.40 9.67 8.00
C VAL A 125 -14.45 8.69 8.66
N ARG A 126 -14.83 7.42 8.70
CA ARG A 126 -14.01 6.32 9.21
C ARG A 126 -14.25 5.09 8.36
N GLU A 127 -13.16 4.52 7.86
CA GLU A 127 -13.18 3.20 7.22
C GLU A 127 -12.25 2.29 8.00
N VAL A 128 -12.81 1.20 8.54
CA VAL A 128 -12.08 0.31 9.45
C VAL A 128 -10.76 -0.23 8.89
N PRO A 129 -10.64 -0.63 7.60
CA PRO A 129 -9.37 -1.16 7.10
C PRO A 129 -8.21 -0.16 7.20
N ALA A 130 -8.47 1.15 7.00
CA ALA A 130 -7.42 2.18 7.02
C ALA A 130 -6.69 2.28 8.35
N VAL A 131 -7.42 2.04 9.45
CA VAL A 131 -6.86 2.04 10.81
C VAL A 131 -5.73 1.01 10.95
N PHE A 132 -5.84 -0.13 10.28
CA PHE A 132 -4.85 -1.19 10.38
C PHE A 132 -3.81 -1.10 9.26
N GLU A 133 -4.18 -0.66 8.07
CA GLU A 133 -3.22 -0.47 6.98
C GLU A 133 -2.20 0.64 7.26
N LEU A 134 -2.57 1.68 8.02
CA LEU A 134 -1.60 2.70 8.46
C LEU A 134 -0.50 2.09 9.36
N VAL A 135 -0.84 1.11 10.22
CA VAL A 135 0.14 0.36 11.03
C VAL A 135 1.05 -0.49 10.14
N GLU A 136 0.48 -1.16 9.13
CA GLU A 136 1.25 -1.90 8.13
C GLU A 136 2.19 -0.96 7.34
N CYS A 137 1.71 0.22 6.97
CA CYS A 137 2.46 1.24 6.25
C CYS A 137 3.66 1.75 7.06
N VAL A 138 3.51 1.96 8.37
CA VAL A 138 4.62 2.33 9.28
C VAL A 138 5.75 1.28 9.20
N ALA A 139 5.42 0.00 9.32
CA ALA A 139 6.41 -1.08 9.20
C ALA A 139 7.00 -1.16 7.78
N ALA A 140 6.18 -1.01 6.74
CA ALA A 140 6.67 -1.04 5.35
C ALA A 140 7.69 0.06 5.07
N LEU A 141 7.42 1.28 5.49
CA LEU A 141 8.35 2.40 5.31
C LEU A 141 9.59 2.27 6.21
N TYR A 142 9.47 1.69 7.40
CA TYR A 142 10.62 1.32 8.21
C TYR A 142 11.54 0.31 7.49
N ARG A 143 10.98 -0.74 6.87
CA ARG A 143 11.78 -1.71 6.07
C ARG A 143 12.51 -1.06 4.92
N TRP A 144 11.88 -0.09 4.27
CA TRP A 144 12.46 0.66 3.14
C TRP A 144 13.55 1.64 3.57
N THR A 145 13.32 2.37 4.66
CA THR A 145 14.15 3.53 5.04
C THR A 145 15.15 3.25 6.16
N GLY A 146 14.89 2.27 7.02
CA GLY A 146 15.61 2.10 8.29
C GLY A 146 15.43 3.28 9.26
N ASP A 147 14.57 4.26 8.93
CA ASP A 147 14.41 5.47 9.71
C ASP A 147 13.75 5.15 11.06
N ARG A 148 14.49 5.44 12.12
CA ARG A 148 14.11 5.20 13.51
C ARG A 148 12.86 5.99 13.92
N ALA A 149 12.48 7.05 13.20
CA ALA A 149 11.25 7.77 13.45
C ALA A 149 10.01 6.86 13.35
N TYR A 150 9.95 5.93 12.39
CA TYR A 150 8.83 4.98 12.27
C TYR A 150 8.67 4.06 13.49
N VAL A 151 9.71 3.92 14.30
CA VAL A 151 9.74 3.04 15.46
C VAL A 151 9.59 3.79 16.79
N HIS A 152 10.15 5.00 16.87
CA HIS A 152 10.30 5.75 18.13
C HIS A 152 9.61 7.10 18.17
N ASP A 153 9.03 7.59 17.06
CA ASP A 153 8.18 8.77 17.12
C ASP A 153 6.98 8.48 18.04
N PRO A 154 6.76 9.29 19.11
CA PRO A 154 5.71 8.99 20.08
C PRO A 154 4.32 8.92 19.46
N ALA A 155 4.00 9.78 18.49
CA ALA A 155 2.68 9.78 17.86
C ALA A 155 2.47 8.49 17.05
N LEU A 156 3.47 8.07 16.27
CA LEU A 156 3.41 6.81 15.51
C LEU A 156 3.34 5.59 16.43
N HIS A 157 4.17 5.57 17.48
CA HIS A 157 4.20 4.48 18.44
C HIS A 157 2.86 4.31 19.15
N ASP A 158 2.33 5.40 19.74
CA ASP A 158 1.10 5.36 20.51
C ASP A 158 -0.09 5.04 19.61
N TYR A 159 -0.11 5.60 18.39
CA TYR A 159 -1.09 5.22 17.39
C TYR A 159 -1.06 3.72 17.09
N CYS A 160 0.10 3.15 16.76
CA CYS A 160 0.21 1.74 16.42
C CYS A 160 -0.22 0.84 17.58
N ALA A 161 0.17 1.19 18.81
CA ALA A 161 -0.21 0.44 20.01
C ALA A 161 -1.73 0.48 20.28
N ASN A 162 -2.37 1.63 20.11
CA ASN A 162 -3.81 1.78 20.30
C ASN A 162 -4.61 1.15 19.15
N ALA A 163 -4.18 1.33 17.90
CA ALA A 163 -4.85 0.81 16.71
C ALA A 163 -4.99 -0.71 16.76
N ILE A 164 -3.94 -1.45 17.15
CA ILE A 164 -4.01 -2.92 17.24
C ILE A 164 -4.91 -3.46 18.36
N ALA A 165 -5.32 -2.60 19.29
CA ALA A 165 -6.26 -2.97 20.34
C ALA A 165 -7.72 -2.74 19.91
N LEU A 166 -7.95 -2.01 18.82
CA LEU A 166 -9.29 -1.76 18.29
C LEU A 166 -9.88 -3.01 17.62
N PRO A 167 -11.20 -3.23 17.73
CA PRO A 167 -11.87 -4.27 16.96
C PRO A 167 -11.97 -3.85 15.49
N ALA A 168 -11.82 -4.82 14.57
CA ALA A 168 -12.04 -4.62 13.15
C ALA A 168 -13.55 -4.62 12.80
N THR A 169 -14.33 -3.80 13.50
CA THR A 169 -15.78 -3.72 13.35
C THR A 169 -16.23 -2.32 12.99
N GLY A 170 -17.09 -2.23 11.97
CA GLY A 170 -17.82 -1.01 11.64
C GLY A 170 -18.68 -0.55 12.82
N GLN A 171 -18.90 0.75 12.90
CA GLN A 171 -19.75 1.39 13.90
C GLN A 171 -21.11 1.78 13.30
N GLY A 172 -21.23 1.79 11.98
CA GLY A 172 -22.49 1.97 11.28
C GLY A 172 -22.41 1.60 9.81
N THR A 173 -23.42 2.02 9.06
CA THR A 173 -23.58 1.68 7.64
C THR A 173 -23.09 2.79 6.72
N GLY A 174 -22.99 4.03 7.22
CA GLY A 174 -22.42 5.16 6.51
C GLY A 174 -20.96 5.40 6.84
N ILE A 175 -20.22 5.99 5.90
CA ILE A 175 -18.80 6.35 6.08
C ILE A 175 -18.57 7.31 7.27
N PHE A 176 -19.52 8.20 7.58
CA PHE A 176 -19.47 9.10 8.75
C PHE A 176 -19.81 8.40 10.07
N GLU A 177 -20.50 7.26 10.02
CA GLU A 177 -20.78 6.45 11.19
C GLU A 177 -19.57 5.55 11.48
N GLY A 178 -18.94 5.05 10.42
CA GLY A 178 -17.75 4.21 10.45
C GLY A 178 -18.04 2.88 9.77
N THR A 179 -17.69 2.77 8.49
CA THR A 179 -17.95 1.57 7.68
C THR A 179 -16.93 0.47 7.97
N ALA A 180 -17.38 -0.79 7.94
CA ALA A 180 -16.51 -1.95 8.12
C ALA A 180 -15.58 -2.22 6.93
N SER A 181 -15.86 -1.64 5.76
CA SER A 181 -15.22 -1.96 4.48
C SER A 181 -14.98 -0.72 3.64
N TYR A 182 -13.94 -0.74 2.80
CA TYR A 182 -13.73 0.25 1.74
C TYR A 182 -14.75 0.14 0.60
N ASN A 183 -15.44 -1.00 0.46
CA ASN A 183 -16.48 -1.15 -0.53
C ASN A 183 -17.79 -0.48 -0.06
N GLU A 184 -17.84 0.83 -0.22
CA GLU A 184 -18.98 1.69 0.11
C GLU A 184 -20.20 1.46 -0.80
N LEU A 185 -20.01 0.85 -1.97
CA LEU A 185 -21.04 0.73 -3.03
C LEU A 185 -21.95 -0.48 -2.88
N SER A 186 -21.65 -1.39 -1.95
CA SER A 186 -22.43 -2.62 -1.76
C SER A 186 -23.81 -2.37 -1.13
N GLY A 187 -23.96 -1.28 -0.36
CA GLY A 187 -25.17 -0.97 0.41
C GLY A 187 -25.48 -2.00 1.52
N GLU A 188 -24.54 -2.88 1.82
CA GLU A 188 -24.70 -3.94 2.80
C GLU A 188 -24.35 -3.44 4.21
N PRO A 189 -25.16 -3.71 5.24
CA PRO A 189 -24.92 -3.22 6.59
C PRO A 189 -23.89 -4.08 7.32
N LEU A 190 -22.66 -4.10 6.81
CA LEU A 190 -21.55 -4.91 7.32
C LEU A 190 -21.07 -4.37 8.67
N ALA A 191 -21.12 -5.22 9.70
CA ALA A 191 -20.49 -4.96 10.98
C ALA A 191 -19.00 -5.35 10.98
N VAL A 192 -18.64 -6.36 10.19
CA VAL A 192 -17.25 -6.76 9.96
C VAL A 192 -17.13 -7.23 8.53
N ALA A 193 -16.00 -6.92 7.88
CA ALA A 193 -15.76 -7.24 6.49
C ALA A 193 -14.35 -7.82 6.30
N GLY A 194 -14.19 -8.58 5.21
CA GLY A 194 -12.97 -9.34 4.91
C GLY A 194 -11.73 -8.47 4.78
N ASP A 195 -11.88 -7.25 4.27
CA ASP A 195 -10.82 -6.23 4.22
C ASP A 195 -10.40 -5.74 5.60
N GLY A 196 -11.35 -5.42 6.47
CA GLY A 196 -11.06 -4.99 7.85
C GLY A 196 -10.27 -6.03 8.65
N ILE A 197 -10.69 -7.29 8.63
CA ILE A 197 -9.98 -8.35 9.37
C ILE A 197 -8.65 -8.74 8.71
N ALA A 198 -8.54 -8.65 7.39
CA ALA A 198 -7.31 -8.93 6.67
C ALA A 198 -6.27 -7.84 6.94
N ALA A 199 -6.69 -6.57 6.98
CA ALA A 199 -5.84 -5.47 7.40
C ALA A 199 -5.40 -5.62 8.86
N GLN A 200 -6.30 -6.00 9.78
CA GLN A 200 -5.93 -6.27 11.18
C GLN A 200 -4.91 -7.42 11.30
N TYR A 201 -5.05 -8.49 10.51
CA TYR A 201 -4.07 -9.56 10.44
C TYR A 201 -2.68 -9.06 10.04
N ALA A 202 -2.60 -8.27 8.97
CA ALA A 202 -1.34 -7.66 8.53
C ALA A 202 -0.76 -6.69 9.58
N ALA A 203 -1.61 -5.89 10.24
CA ALA A 203 -1.18 -4.99 11.30
C ALA A 203 -0.58 -5.72 12.51
N HIS A 204 -1.09 -6.89 12.88
CA HIS A 204 -0.46 -7.72 13.92
C HIS A 204 0.94 -8.19 13.49
N LEU A 205 1.13 -8.61 12.24
CA LEU A 205 2.46 -8.98 11.74
C LEU A 205 3.41 -7.76 11.69
N ALA A 206 2.91 -6.60 11.26
CA ALA A 206 3.65 -5.35 11.27
C ALA A 206 4.06 -4.94 12.69
N MET A 207 3.18 -5.11 13.68
CA MET A 207 3.52 -4.84 15.08
C MET A 207 4.55 -5.79 15.65
N ALA A 208 4.58 -7.05 15.23
CA ALA A 208 5.64 -7.97 15.62
C ALA A 208 7.02 -7.45 15.15
N GLU A 209 7.08 -6.92 13.93
CA GLU A 209 8.31 -6.33 13.39
C GLU A 209 8.71 -5.06 14.14
N LEU A 210 7.78 -4.11 14.32
CA LEU A 210 8.05 -2.85 15.02
C LEU A 210 8.42 -3.08 16.49
N ALA A 211 7.82 -4.07 17.16
CA ALA A 211 8.19 -4.47 18.52
C ALA A 211 9.63 -4.97 18.58
N ARG A 212 10.02 -5.87 17.68
CA ARG A 212 11.41 -6.37 17.61
C ARG A 212 12.41 -5.26 17.33
N ALA A 213 12.05 -4.30 16.47
CA ALA A 213 12.90 -3.13 16.19
C ALA A 213 13.14 -2.25 17.43
N ARG A 214 12.25 -2.28 18.42
CA ARG A 214 12.43 -1.64 19.75
C ARG A 214 13.15 -2.51 20.77
N GLY A 215 13.38 -3.79 20.47
CA GLY A 215 13.83 -4.77 21.46
C GLY A 215 12.72 -5.32 22.36
N ASP A 216 11.45 -5.12 21.97
CA ASP A 216 10.28 -5.65 22.67
C ASP A 216 9.89 -7.05 22.15
N ASP A 217 8.99 -7.72 22.87
CA ASP A 217 8.42 -9.02 22.47
C ASP A 217 7.50 -8.91 21.24
N GLY A 218 7.99 -9.36 20.09
CA GLY A 218 7.21 -9.49 18.86
C GLY A 218 6.35 -10.76 18.78
N GLU A 219 6.68 -11.82 19.52
CA GLU A 219 5.98 -13.11 19.45
C GLU A 219 4.52 -13.00 19.88
N ARG A 220 4.25 -12.13 20.86
CA ARG A 220 2.88 -11.79 21.27
C ARG A 220 2.00 -11.39 20.08
N PHE A 221 2.50 -10.53 19.18
CA PHE A 221 1.72 -10.05 18.05
C PHE A 221 1.57 -11.10 16.96
N GLU A 222 2.56 -11.96 16.76
CA GLU A 222 2.44 -13.13 15.88
C GLU A 222 1.39 -14.11 16.39
N ALA A 223 1.32 -14.31 17.71
CA ALA A 223 0.28 -15.13 18.32
C ALA A 223 -1.13 -14.55 18.11
N LEU A 224 -1.27 -13.21 18.11
CA LEU A 224 -2.53 -12.53 17.76
C LEU A 224 -2.88 -12.73 16.28
N ALA A 225 -1.92 -12.54 15.37
CA ALA A 225 -2.12 -12.79 13.94
C ALA A 225 -2.54 -14.25 13.68
N ALA A 226 -1.87 -15.22 14.32
CA ALA A 226 -2.20 -16.63 14.21
C ALA A 226 -3.59 -16.96 14.80
N LYS A 227 -3.98 -16.31 15.89
CA LYS A 227 -5.32 -16.45 16.48
C LYS A 227 -6.40 -15.92 15.53
N LEU A 228 -6.17 -14.76 14.92
CA LEU A 228 -7.10 -14.17 13.96
C LEU A 228 -7.25 -15.03 12.71
N ARG A 229 -6.14 -15.57 12.18
CA ARG A 229 -6.15 -16.53 11.07
C ARG A 229 -6.97 -17.77 11.39
N ARG A 230 -6.76 -18.40 12.55
CA ARG A 230 -7.57 -19.55 12.99
C ARG A 230 -9.05 -19.19 13.13
N HIS A 231 -9.36 -18.00 13.64
CA HIS A 231 -10.75 -17.54 13.71
C HIS A 231 -11.39 -17.40 12.32
N TYR A 232 -10.68 -16.78 11.37
CA TYR A 232 -11.11 -16.68 9.97
C TYR A 232 -11.38 -18.08 9.38
N GLU A 233 -10.38 -18.96 9.41
CA GLU A 233 -10.45 -20.31 8.84
C GLU A 233 -11.59 -21.16 9.44
N GLN A 234 -11.91 -20.99 10.73
CA GLN A 234 -12.93 -21.81 11.42
C GLN A 234 -14.35 -21.22 11.37
N LYS A 235 -14.49 -19.90 11.23
CA LYS A 235 -15.78 -19.21 11.44
C LYS A 235 -16.32 -18.53 10.21
N TRP A 236 -15.46 -18.12 9.27
CA TRP A 236 -15.89 -17.33 8.13
C TRP A 236 -16.53 -18.19 7.04
N ASN A 237 -16.11 -19.45 6.85
CA ASN A 237 -16.79 -20.42 5.98
C ASN A 237 -17.15 -19.87 4.58
N GLY A 238 -16.25 -19.09 3.96
CA GLY A 238 -16.47 -18.45 2.66
C GLY A 238 -17.26 -17.14 2.67
N ALA A 239 -17.66 -16.65 3.85
CA ALA A 239 -18.15 -15.28 4.01
C ALA A 239 -17.06 -14.26 3.71
N ARG A 240 -17.49 -13.12 3.17
CA ARG A 240 -16.69 -11.91 2.95
C ARG A 240 -17.00 -10.80 3.97
N GLY A 241 -17.95 -11.07 4.87
CA GLY A 241 -18.32 -10.18 5.96
C GLY A 241 -19.54 -10.70 6.70
N PHE A 242 -19.89 -10.01 7.78
CA PHE A 242 -21.08 -10.29 8.58
C PHE A 242 -21.80 -8.98 8.86
N THR A 243 -23.13 -9.01 8.80
CA THR A 243 -23.99 -7.86 9.13
C THR A 243 -24.11 -7.67 10.64
N PHE A 244 -24.65 -6.53 11.09
CA PHE A 244 -24.85 -6.22 12.52
C PHE A 244 -25.73 -7.22 13.27
N ASP A 245 -26.63 -7.92 12.58
CA ASP A 245 -27.45 -9.01 13.14
C ASP A 245 -26.75 -10.39 13.09
N GLY A 246 -25.47 -10.42 12.68
CA GLY A 246 -24.63 -11.63 12.65
C GLY A 246 -24.83 -12.53 11.44
N ARG A 247 -25.59 -12.11 10.41
CA ARG A 247 -25.75 -12.92 9.19
C ARG A 247 -24.49 -12.89 8.34
N PRO A 248 -24.02 -14.04 7.82
CA PRO A 248 -22.90 -14.08 6.89
C PRO A 248 -23.31 -13.49 5.54
N VAL A 249 -22.40 -12.71 4.95
CA VAL A 249 -22.50 -12.20 3.59
C VAL A 249 -21.47 -12.94 2.74
N THR A 250 -21.91 -13.56 1.64
CA THR A 250 -21.10 -14.42 0.76
C THR A 250 -21.10 -13.91 -0.68
N GLY A 251 -20.24 -14.47 -1.53
CA GLY A 251 -20.17 -14.13 -2.96
C GLY A 251 -19.19 -12.99 -3.23
N TRP A 252 -19.46 -12.19 -4.25
CA TRP A 252 -18.55 -11.13 -4.70
C TRP A 252 -18.83 -9.82 -3.96
N GLY A 253 -17.78 -9.17 -3.47
CA GLY A 253 -17.85 -7.88 -2.79
C GLY A 253 -16.60 -7.01 -2.99
N ALA A 254 -15.87 -7.20 -4.09
CA ALA A 254 -14.71 -6.39 -4.44
C ALA A 254 -13.62 -6.39 -3.33
N GLU A 255 -13.34 -5.26 -2.69
CA GLU A 255 -12.28 -5.07 -1.69
C GLU A 255 -12.39 -6.08 -0.54
N ASN A 256 -13.59 -6.23 0.03
CA ASN A 256 -13.83 -7.21 1.09
C ASN A 256 -13.83 -8.68 0.59
N SER A 257 -13.55 -8.93 -0.69
CA SER A 257 -13.31 -10.25 -1.27
C SER A 257 -11.83 -10.52 -1.56
N TRP A 258 -11.05 -9.54 -2.03
CA TRP A 258 -9.64 -9.76 -2.38
C TRP A 258 -8.63 -9.27 -1.35
N PHE A 259 -9.04 -8.52 -0.31
CA PHE A 259 -8.09 -8.11 0.73
C PHE A 259 -7.58 -9.29 1.57
N MET A 260 -8.37 -10.35 1.77
CA MET A 260 -7.89 -11.54 2.49
C MET A 260 -6.67 -12.17 1.80
N PRO A 261 -6.67 -12.43 0.48
CA PRO A 261 -5.44 -12.81 -0.21
C PRO A 261 -4.40 -11.68 -0.26
N LEU A 262 -4.77 -10.43 -0.55
CA LEU A 262 -3.83 -9.28 -0.56
C LEU A 262 -2.96 -9.22 0.71
N LYS A 263 -3.57 -9.39 1.88
CA LYS A 263 -2.91 -9.32 3.18
C LYS A 263 -2.40 -10.68 3.69
N GLY A 264 -2.58 -11.76 2.93
CA GLY A 264 -2.11 -13.12 3.25
C GLY A 264 -2.94 -13.89 4.27
N LEU A 265 -4.13 -13.41 4.59
CA LEU A 265 -5.06 -14.09 5.48
C LEU A 265 -5.68 -15.34 4.83
N ARG A 266 -5.84 -15.34 3.49
CA ARG A 266 -6.31 -16.48 2.70
C ARG A 266 -5.33 -16.78 1.58
N ASP A 267 -4.98 -18.05 1.41
CA ASP A 267 -4.13 -18.52 0.33
C ASP A 267 -4.80 -19.72 -0.35
N ASP A 268 -5.54 -19.45 -1.42
CA ASP A 268 -6.40 -20.43 -2.11
C ASP A 268 -6.38 -20.14 -3.62
N PRO A 269 -5.68 -20.97 -4.43
CA PRO A 269 -5.59 -20.78 -5.87
C PRO A 269 -6.95 -20.69 -6.58
N ALA A 270 -7.94 -21.48 -6.18
CA ALA A 270 -9.27 -21.44 -6.80
C ALA A 270 -10.01 -20.14 -6.46
N TYR A 271 -9.75 -19.58 -5.29
CA TYR A 271 -10.30 -18.28 -4.91
C TYR A 271 -9.64 -17.12 -5.66
N LEU A 272 -8.34 -17.23 -5.98
CA LEU A 272 -7.66 -16.28 -6.86
C LEU A 272 -8.25 -16.31 -8.29
N ASP A 273 -8.55 -17.49 -8.82
CA ASP A 273 -9.25 -17.62 -10.11
C ASP A 273 -10.65 -17.00 -10.06
N TYR A 274 -11.36 -17.18 -8.94
CA TYR A 274 -12.66 -16.55 -8.71
C TYR A 274 -12.55 -15.02 -8.69
N ILE A 275 -11.59 -14.45 -7.95
CA ILE A 275 -11.34 -13.00 -7.91
C ILE A 275 -11.08 -12.49 -9.32
N ASP A 276 -10.19 -13.15 -10.07
CA ASP A 276 -9.83 -12.73 -11.41
C ASP A 276 -11.04 -12.73 -12.37
N ALA A 277 -11.86 -13.78 -12.30
CA ALA A 277 -13.06 -13.91 -13.11
C ALA A 277 -14.13 -12.85 -12.76
N GLN A 278 -14.34 -12.54 -11.47
CA GLN A 278 -15.31 -11.52 -11.07
C GLN A 278 -14.84 -10.11 -11.43
N ALA A 279 -13.56 -9.80 -11.18
CA ALA A 279 -12.97 -8.51 -11.51
C ALA A 279 -12.87 -8.28 -13.03
N SER A 280 -12.70 -9.34 -13.83
CA SER A 280 -12.72 -9.24 -15.30
C SER A 280 -14.15 -9.24 -15.87
N GLY A 281 -15.16 -9.59 -15.07
CA GLY A 281 -16.52 -9.83 -15.53
C GLY A 281 -17.48 -8.62 -15.41
N PRO A 282 -18.79 -8.85 -15.59
CA PRO A 282 -19.80 -7.78 -15.53
C PRO A 282 -19.94 -7.09 -14.16
N LYS A 283 -19.39 -7.71 -13.10
CA LYS A 283 -19.39 -7.19 -11.73
C LYS A 283 -18.09 -6.46 -11.35
N ARG A 284 -17.26 -6.15 -12.35
CA ARG A 284 -16.06 -5.33 -12.20
C ARG A 284 -16.42 -3.98 -11.54
N PRO A 285 -15.67 -3.53 -10.52
CA PRO A 285 -15.81 -2.18 -9.99
C PRO A 285 -15.66 -1.14 -11.10
N LYS A 286 -16.43 -0.06 -11.06
CA LYS A 286 -16.38 0.98 -12.10
C LYS A 286 -15.20 1.93 -11.95
N ASN A 287 -14.70 2.04 -10.73
CA ASN A 287 -13.65 2.95 -10.32
C ASN A 287 -12.29 2.27 -10.44
N VAL A 288 -11.28 2.99 -10.94
CA VAL A 288 -9.98 2.42 -11.32
C VAL A 288 -9.12 2.09 -10.11
N GLU A 289 -9.28 2.84 -9.03
CA GLU A 289 -8.62 2.64 -7.74
C GLU A 289 -8.99 1.30 -7.10
N ALA A 290 -10.18 0.75 -7.37
CA ALA A 290 -10.50 -0.61 -6.94
C ALA A 290 -9.66 -1.69 -7.68
N TRP A 291 -9.03 -1.37 -8.80
CA TRP A 291 -8.24 -2.34 -9.57
C TRP A 291 -6.77 -2.31 -9.20
N THR A 292 -6.28 -1.21 -8.64
CA THR A 292 -4.85 -1.02 -8.28
C THR A 292 -4.34 -2.06 -7.30
N TYR A 293 -5.22 -2.66 -6.50
CA TYR A 293 -4.92 -3.78 -5.60
C TYR A 293 -4.57 -5.10 -6.31
N LEU A 294 -5.15 -5.33 -7.49
CA LEU A 294 -5.16 -6.66 -8.11
C LEU A 294 -3.76 -7.13 -8.52
N PRO A 295 -2.87 -6.29 -9.08
CA PRO A 295 -1.48 -6.71 -9.29
C PRO A 295 -0.80 -7.21 -8.01
N ASP A 296 -0.97 -6.52 -6.89
CA ASP A 296 -0.34 -6.89 -5.62
C ASP A 296 -0.92 -8.19 -5.02
N VAL A 297 -2.24 -8.42 -5.19
CA VAL A 297 -2.86 -9.72 -4.91
C VAL A 297 -2.13 -10.81 -5.69
N PHE A 298 -2.03 -10.69 -7.02
CA PHE A 298 -1.48 -11.76 -7.84
C PHE A 298 0.04 -11.93 -7.70
N PHE A 299 0.80 -10.84 -7.50
CA PHE A 299 2.24 -10.94 -7.23
C PHE A 299 2.53 -11.63 -5.90
N ARG A 300 1.70 -11.40 -4.87
CA ARG A 300 1.86 -12.08 -3.58
C ARG A 300 1.72 -13.59 -3.68
N HIS A 301 0.87 -14.07 -4.58
CA HIS A 301 0.55 -15.48 -4.77
C HIS A 301 1.28 -16.11 -5.98
N ASP A 302 2.42 -15.53 -6.38
CA ASP A 302 3.27 -16.04 -7.46
C ASP A 302 2.51 -16.29 -8.79
N ARG A 303 1.61 -15.34 -9.14
CA ARG A 303 0.89 -15.30 -10.42
C ARG A 303 1.29 -14.09 -11.27
N PRO A 304 2.56 -14.00 -11.70
CA PRO A 304 3.08 -12.80 -12.38
C PRO A 304 2.39 -12.49 -13.70
N GLN A 305 1.92 -13.50 -14.44
CA GLN A 305 1.20 -13.29 -15.70
C GLN A 305 -0.14 -12.58 -15.47
N THR A 306 -0.89 -12.99 -14.45
CA THR A 306 -2.16 -12.33 -14.08
C THR A 306 -1.91 -10.94 -13.51
N ALA A 307 -0.91 -10.78 -12.64
CA ALA A 307 -0.54 -9.49 -12.09
C ALA A 307 -0.17 -8.47 -13.19
N TRP A 308 0.66 -8.90 -14.14
CA TRP A 308 1.05 -8.07 -15.27
C TRP A 308 -0.12 -7.70 -16.19
N ARG A 309 -1.05 -8.62 -16.46
CA ARG A 309 -2.28 -8.30 -17.20
C ARG A 309 -3.04 -7.16 -16.52
N TRP A 310 -3.21 -7.22 -15.19
CA TRP A 310 -3.88 -6.16 -14.44
C TRP A 310 -3.12 -4.84 -14.48
N MET A 311 -1.79 -4.83 -14.36
CA MET A 311 -0.98 -3.61 -14.55
C MET A 311 -1.23 -2.98 -15.93
N ARG A 312 -1.25 -3.78 -17.00
CA ARG A 312 -1.54 -3.30 -18.37
C ARG A 312 -2.96 -2.76 -18.50
N GLU A 313 -3.95 -3.44 -17.92
CA GLU A 313 -5.34 -2.98 -17.93
C GLU A 313 -5.49 -1.63 -17.22
N ILE A 314 -4.89 -1.46 -16.05
CA ILE A 314 -4.87 -0.19 -15.30
C ILE A 314 -4.18 0.89 -16.12
N PHE A 315 -3.00 0.59 -16.67
CA PHE A 315 -2.27 1.53 -17.51
C PHE A 315 -3.09 1.95 -18.72
N HIS A 316 -3.73 1.03 -19.45
CA HIS A 316 -4.58 1.39 -20.59
C HIS A 316 -5.84 2.17 -20.18
N ALA A 317 -6.42 1.86 -19.01
CA ALA A 317 -7.58 2.56 -18.50
C ALA A 317 -7.30 4.02 -18.10
N ARG A 318 -6.01 4.41 -17.92
CA ARG A 318 -5.61 5.76 -17.47
C ARG A 318 -6.16 6.91 -18.33
N ILE A 319 -6.45 6.67 -19.60
CA ILE A 319 -6.98 7.68 -20.53
C ILE A 319 -8.50 7.68 -20.63
N ALA A 320 -9.18 6.74 -19.97
CA ALA A 320 -10.64 6.71 -19.90
C ALA A 320 -11.17 7.69 -18.85
N GLN A 321 -12.44 8.06 -18.99
CA GLN A 321 -13.14 8.94 -18.06
C GLN A 321 -13.21 8.31 -16.67
N HIS A 322 -12.82 9.08 -15.65
CA HIS A 322 -12.94 8.69 -14.26
C HIS A 322 -14.36 8.95 -13.71
N VAL A 323 -14.81 8.09 -12.78
CA VAL A 323 -16.17 8.12 -12.23
C VAL A 323 -16.48 9.40 -11.43
N ALA A 324 -15.46 10.04 -10.86
CA ALA A 324 -15.56 11.30 -10.14
C ALA A 324 -15.24 12.54 -11.01
N GLY A 325 -15.10 12.37 -12.33
CA GLY A 325 -14.64 13.43 -13.24
C GLY A 325 -13.13 13.37 -13.51
N GLY A 326 -12.69 13.98 -14.62
CA GLY A 326 -11.31 13.85 -15.13
C GLY A 326 -11.02 12.49 -15.78
N LEU A 327 -9.74 12.17 -15.96
CA LEU A 327 -9.28 10.88 -16.47
C LEU A 327 -8.89 9.95 -15.33
N ASN A 328 -8.95 8.62 -15.53
CA ASN A 328 -8.50 7.65 -14.53
C ASN A 328 -7.05 7.86 -14.11
N GLY A 329 -6.19 8.28 -15.04
CA GLY A 329 -4.79 8.63 -14.77
C GLY A 329 -4.60 9.93 -13.99
N ASP A 330 -5.68 10.68 -13.72
CA ASP A 330 -5.69 11.80 -12.81
C ASP A 330 -5.96 11.35 -11.35
N TYR A 331 -6.34 10.10 -11.12
CA TYR A 331 -6.40 9.53 -9.76
C TYR A 331 -4.97 9.17 -9.30
N PRO A 332 -4.40 9.83 -8.27
CA PRO A 332 -2.97 9.72 -7.94
C PRO A 332 -2.49 8.28 -7.70
N GLU A 333 -3.32 7.48 -7.04
CA GLU A 333 -3.01 6.09 -6.69
C GLU A 333 -2.56 5.24 -7.88
N VAL A 334 -3.17 5.45 -9.06
CA VAL A 334 -2.83 4.71 -10.29
C VAL A 334 -1.35 4.86 -10.63
N SER A 335 -0.81 6.07 -10.52
CA SER A 335 0.58 6.33 -10.88
C SER A 335 1.57 5.81 -9.84
N PHE A 336 1.27 5.95 -8.56
CA PHE A 336 2.16 5.47 -7.50
C PHE A 336 2.18 3.95 -7.41
N THR A 337 1.03 3.29 -7.52
CA THR A 337 0.94 1.82 -7.44
C THR A 337 1.65 1.14 -8.60
N LEU A 338 1.58 1.68 -9.82
CA LEU A 338 2.35 1.14 -10.94
C LEU A 338 3.86 1.27 -10.73
N VAL A 339 4.34 2.31 -10.04
CA VAL A 339 5.76 2.44 -9.69
C VAL A 339 6.18 1.37 -8.68
N SER A 340 5.42 1.17 -7.59
CA SER A 340 5.73 0.12 -6.62
C SER A 340 5.58 -1.27 -7.22
N GLN A 341 4.58 -1.53 -8.06
CA GLN A 341 4.35 -2.84 -8.67
C GLN A 341 5.47 -3.25 -9.64
N VAL A 342 6.17 -2.31 -10.24
CA VAL A 342 7.40 -2.61 -10.98
C VAL A 342 8.52 -3.09 -10.03
N VAL A 343 8.74 -2.40 -8.91
CA VAL A 343 9.87 -2.69 -8.01
C VAL A 343 9.58 -3.83 -7.03
N GLU A 344 8.46 -3.79 -6.34
CA GLU A 344 8.02 -4.80 -5.37
C GLU A 344 7.35 -6.00 -6.03
N GLY A 345 6.68 -5.79 -7.16
CA GLY A 345 6.00 -6.83 -7.93
C GLY A 345 6.96 -7.54 -8.87
N LEU A 346 7.23 -6.95 -10.04
CA LEU A 346 8.01 -7.56 -11.13
C LEU A 346 9.45 -7.89 -10.72
N LEU A 347 10.15 -6.98 -10.04
CA LEU A 347 11.52 -7.25 -9.55
C LEU A 347 11.54 -8.04 -8.23
N GLY A 348 10.39 -8.16 -7.56
CA GLY A 348 10.26 -8.84 -6.28
C GLY A 348 11.20 -8.30 -5.19
N VAL A 349 11.55 -7.01 -5.24
CA VAL A 349 12.41 -6.39 -4.23
C VAL A 349 11.68 -6.38 -2.89
N ARG A 350 12.36 -6.86 -1.86
CA ARG A 350 11.93 -6.81 -0.46
C ARG A 350 13.07 -6.24 0.38
N PRO A 351 12.96 -4.99 0.83
CA PRO A 351 14.02 -4.34 1.59
C PRO A 351 14.02 -4.81 3.05
N ASN A 352 15.19 -4.72 3.68
CA ASN A 352 15.38 -4.73 5.12
C ASN A 352 16.53 -3.74 5.42
N ALA A 353 16.24 -2.46 5.22
CA ALA A 353 17.19 -1.37 5.43
C ALA A 353 17.79 -1.33 6.85
N PRO A 354 17.07 -1.62 7.95
CA PRO A 354 17.67 -1.71 9.28
C PRO A 354 18.88 -2.65 9.37
N GLU A 355 18.87 -3.72 8.58
CA GLU A 355 19.94 -4.73 8.55
C GLU A 355 20.85 -4.61 7.32
N ASN A 356 20.77 -3.49 6.58
CA ASN A 356 21.42 -3.30 5.28
C ASN A 356 21.24 -4.52 4.37
N ALA A 357 20.02 -5.05 4.30
CA ALA A 357 19.74 -6.28 3.57
C ALA A 357 18.59 -6.09 2.58
N LEU A 358 18.55 -6.94 1.57
CA LEU A 358 17.42 -7.02 0.65
C LEU A 358 17.31 -8.42 0.05
N THR A 359 16.09 -8.75 -0.37
CA THR A 359 15.80 -9.93 -1.17
C THR A 359 15.26 -9.52 -2.53
N THR A 360 15.56 -10.28 -3.57
CA THR A 360 14.97 -10.13 -4.91
C THR A 360 14.43 -11.47 -5.38
N VAL A 361 13.31 -11.46 -6.09
CA VAL A 361 12.81 -12.62 -6.83
C VAL A 361 12.28 -12.14 -8.17
N SER A 362 12.79 -12.69 -9.27
CA SER A 362 12.25 -12.36 -10.58
C SER A 362 10.82 -12.88 -10.69
N ARG A 363 9.87 -11.97 -10.96
CA ARG A 363 8.46 -12.26 -11.22
C ARG A 363 8.05 -11.72 -12.60
N LEU A 364 8.94 -11.86 -13.58
CA LEU A 364 8.67 -11.38 -14.93
C LEU A 364 7.66 -12.31 -15.62
N PRO A 365 6.60 -11.77 -16.25
CA PRO A 365 5.79 -12.56 -17.18
C PRO A 365 6.66 -13.00 -18.36
N ALA A 366 6.30 -14.11 -19.01
CA ALA A 366 7.11 -14.73 -20.07
C ALA A 366 7.43 -13.80 -21.25
N GLU A 367 6.61 -12.77 -21.51
CA GLU A 367 6.85 -11.80 -22.57
C GLU A 367 7.94 -10.75 -22.23
N ILE A 368 8.26 -10.55 -20.96
CA ILE A 368 9.33 -9.63 -20.52
C ILE A 368 10.62 -10.44 -20.36
N GLY A 369 11.45 -10.44 -21.40
CA GLY A 369 12.72 -11.17 -21.41
C GLY A 369 13.75 -10.66 -20.38
N TRP A 370 13.77 -9.37 -20.11
CA TRP A 370 14.61 -8.77 -19.08
C TRP A 370 14.09 -7.40 -18.64
N VAL A 371 14.43 -6.99 -17.42
CA VAL A 371 14.18 -5.63 -16.91
C VAL A 371 15.31 -5.22 -15.99
N ALA A 372 15.70 -3.95 -16.04
CA ALA A 372 16.65 -3.34 -15.11
C ALA A 372 16.05 -2.05 -14.54
N VAL A 373 16.12 -1.89 -13.22
CA VAL A 373 15.77 -0.62 -12.55
C VAL A 373 16.95 -0.15 -11.73
N SER A 374 17.34 1.10 -11.95
CA SER A 374 18.46 1.74 -11.26
C SER A 374 17.99 2.87 -10.35
N GLY A 375 18.68 3.03 -9.22
CA GLY A 375 18.41 4.04 -8.21
C GLY A 375 17.19 3.71 -7.35
N ILE A 376 17.03 2.44 -6.97
CA ILE A 376 16.05 2.00 -5.97
C ILE A 376 16.60 2.39 -4.59
N PRO A 377 15.95 3.30 -3.84
CA PRO A 377 16.41 3.69 -2.51
C PRO A 377 16.21 2.56 -1.50
N ILE A 378 17.22 2.29 -0.67
CA ILE A 378 17.13 1.37 0.47
C ILE A 378 18.01 1.96 1.58
N GLY A 379 17.42 2.31 2.72
CA GLY A 379 18.16 2.96 3.79
C GLY A 379 18.83 4.26 3.34
N GLU A 380 20.11 4.42 3.71
CA GLU A 380 20.94 5.57 3.32
C GLU A 380 21.56 5.44 1.91
N GLY A 381 21.30 4.34 1.20
CA GLY A 381 21.90 4.06 -0.10
C GLY A 381 20.87 3.79 -1.19
N SER A 382 21.37 3.32 -2.32
CA SER A 382 20.51 2.84 -3.41
C SER A 382 21.16 1.68 -4.15
N VAL A 383 20.35 0.93 -4.89
CA VAL A 383 20.79 -0.21 -5.70
C VAL A 383 20.22 -0.12 -7.12
N ALA A 384 20.85 -0.84 -8.04
CA ALA A 384 20.23 -1.24 -9.30
C ALA A 384 20.00 -2.75 -9.30
N VAL A 385 18.83 -3.17 -9.76
CA VAL A 385 18.46 -4.59 -9.90
C VAL A 385 18.16 -4.84 -11.37
N ARG A 386 18.75 -5.91 -11.92
CA ARG A 386 18.42 -6.43 -13.24
C ARG A 386 18.03 -7.89 -13.12
N HIS A 387 16.94 -8.27 -13.78
CA HIS A 387 16.56 -9.65 -14.02
C HIS A 387 16.67 -9.97 -15.51
N ASP A 388 17.27 -11.12 -15.83
CA ASP A 388 17.25 -11.74 -17.15
C ASP A 388 16.40 -13.01 -17.06
N GLY A 389 15.13 -12.88 -17.42
CA GLY A 389 14.08 -13.87 -17.18
C GLY A 389 14.00 -14.26 -15.70
N GLU A 390 13.75 -15.55 -15.43
CA GLU A 390 13.74 -16.14 -14.09
C GLU A 390 15.07 -16.82 -13.73
N HIS A 391 16.11 -16.64 -14.54
CA HIS A 391 17.34 -17.45 -14.46
C HIS A 391 18.52 -16.70 -13.86
N ALA A 392 18.57 -15.38 -14.00
CA ALA A 392 19.68 -14.57 -13.49
C ALA A 392 19.18 -13.26 -12.92
N THR A 393 19.78 -12.87 -11.79
CA THR A 393 19.61 -11.56 -11.19
C THR A 393 20.98 -10.93 -11.00
N THR A 394 21.11 -9.65 -11.35
CA THR A 394 22.28 -8.83 -11.07
C THR A 394 21.89 -7.70 -10.12
N LEU A 395 22.63 -7.56 -9.03
CA LEU A 395 22.53 -6.43 -8.11
C LEU A 395 23.79 -5.56 -8.22
N THR A 396 23.61 -4.27 -8.48
CA THR A 396 24.66 -3.26 -8.35
C THR A 396 24.38 -2.40 -7.12
N ASN A 397 25.34 -2.32 -6.21
CA ASN A 397 25.28 -1.40 -5.09
C ASN A 397 25.76 -0.02 -5.53
N LEU A 398 24.85 0.95 -5.56
CA LEU A 398 25.12 2.33 -5.98
C LEU A 398 25.47 3.24 -4.80
N SER A 399 25.50 2.72 -3.57
CA SER A 399 25.88 3.48 -2.39
C SER A 399 27.40 3.67 -2.30
N HIS A 400 27.82 4.63 -1.48
CA HIS A 400 29.23 4.92 -1.21
C HIS A 400 29.75 4.30 0.09
N GLN A 401 28.86 3.87 1.00
CA GLN A 401 29.24 3.48 2.37
C GLN A 401 28.56 2.20 2.85
N VAL A 402 27.42 1.81 2.27
CA VAL A 402 26.63 0.67 2.76
C VAL A 402 27.06 -0.60 2.03
N THR A 403 27.36 -1.67 2.76
CA THR A 403 27.44 -3.02 2.17
C THR A 403 26.09 -3.69 2.33
N TYR A 404 25.51 -4.17 1.23
CA TYR A 404 24.22 -4.86 1.28
C TYR A 404 24.39 -6.36 1.39
N ARG A 405 23.72 -6.98 2.37
CA ARG A 405 23.49 -8.43 2.38
C ARG A 405 22.30 -8.75 1.49
N TRP A 406 22.59 -9.24 0.29
CA TRP A 406 21.59 -9.52 -0.73
C TRP A 406 21.27 -11.01 -0.81
N THR A 407 19.98 -11.36 -0.80
CA THR A 407 19.50 -12.72 -1.09
C THR A 407 18.78 -12.74 -2.44
N ALA A 408 19.37 -13.40 -3.43
CA ALA A 408 18.74 -13.69 -4.71
C ALA A 408 17.89 -14.96 -4.58
N ARG A 409 16.59 -14.87 -4.87
CA ARG A 409 15.69 -16.02 -4.95
C ARG A 409 15.29 -16.30 -6.38
N PHE A 410 15.12 -17.58 -6.69
CA PHE A 410 14.70 -18.06 -7.99
C PHE A 410 13.48 -18.97 -7.83
N PRO A 411 12.40 -18.79 -8.60
CA PRO A 411 11.24 -19.69 -8.55
C PRO A 411 11.65 -21.16 -8.72
N GLY A 412 11.37 -22.00 -7.71
CA GLY A 412 11.74 -23.41 -7.71
C GLY A 412 13.25 -23.69 -7.70
N GLY A 413 14.08 -22.74 -7.26
CA GLY A 413 15.52 -22.89 -7.05
C GLY A 413 15.93 -22.60 -5.61
N SER A 414 17.23 -22.67 -5.33
CA SER A 414 17.80 -22.32 -4.02
C SER A 414 18.06 -20.83 -3.89
N ASP A 415 17.89 -20.30 -2.68
CA ASP A 415 18.27 -18.93 -2.33
C ASP A 415 19.80 -18.79 -2.29
N ILE A 416 20.33 -17.70 -2.87
CA ILE A 416 21.76 -17.38 -2.87
C ILE A 416 21.97 -16.05 -2.15
N THR A 417 22.66 -16.09 -1.00
CA THR A 417 23.00 -14.89 -0.23
C THR A 417 24.44 -14.47 -0.47
N ARG A 418 24.67 -13.17 -0.71
CA ARG A 418 25.99 -12.56 -0.93
C ARG A 418 26.04 -11.17 -0.32
N ASP A 419 27.21 -10.79 0.17
CA ASP A 419 27.49 -9.39 0.48
C ASP A 419 27.88 -8.64 -0.80
N VAL A 420 27.33 -7.44 -0.97
CA VAL A 420 27.54 -6.58 -2.13
C VAL A 420 28.10 -5.24 -1.63
N PRO A 421 29.44 -5.08 -1.61
CA PRO A 421 30.09 -3.86 -1.14
C PRO A 421 29.73 -2.61 -1.97
N PRO A 422 29.96 -1.39 -1.44
CA PRO A 422 29.78 -0.14 -2.19
C PRO A 422 30.43 -0.18 -3.59
N GLY A 423 29.67 0.19 -4.62
CA GLY A 423 30.12 0.20 -6.01
C GLY A 423 30.25 -1.17 -6.68
N ALA A 424 30.05 -2.28 -5.95
CA ALA A 424 30.16 -3.62 -6.51
C ALA A 424 28.92 -4.01 -7.33
N THR A 425 29.13 -4.86 -8.34
CA THR A 425 28.07 -5.52 -9.11
C THR A 425 28.24 -7.03 -8.98
N VAL A 426 27.16 -7.73 -8.62
CA VAL A 426 27.17 -9.18 -8.38
C VAL A 426 26.00 -9.81 -9.13
N THR A 427 26.28 -10.87 -9.89
CA THR A 427 25.27 -11.66 -10.61
C THR A 427 25.12 -13.03 -9.98
N SER A 428 23.88 -13.41 -9.66
CA SER A 428 23.50 -14.74 -9.18
C SER A 428 22.64 -15.40 -10.25
N GLU A 429 22.87 -16.70 -10.46
CA GLU A 429 22.17 -17.51 -11.46
C GLU A 429 21.50 -18.69 -10.76
N ARG A 430 20.36 -19.13 -11.29
CA ARG A 430 19.67 -20.33 -10.84
C ARG A 430 20.55 -21.56 -11.13
N GLY A 431 20.98 -22.23 -10.07
CA GLY A 431 21.75 -23.48 -10.14
C GLY A 431 20.94 -24.70 -10.51
#